data_AF-A0A7V8A749-F1
#
_entry.id   AF-A0A7V8A749-F1
#
_cell.length_a   1.000
_cell.length_b   1.000
_cell.length_c   1.000
_cell.angle_alpha   90.00
_cell.angle_beta   90.00
_cell.angle_gamma   90.00
#
_symmetry.space_group_name_H-M   'P 1'
#
loop_
_entity.id
_entity.type
_entity.pdbx_description
1 polymer ?
#
loop_
_entity_poly.entity_id
_entity_poly.type
_entity_poly.pdbx_seq_one_letter_code
_entity_poly.pdbx_strand_id
1 'polypeptide(L)'
;MGRKMWKIELDGREHDIVFNRALLLGRSILIIDGENIPLPNNLYSNYIGYDLSIKIGDKQGRLVSLGSWSDIVIDGHYVNSGKPYIPLEEFKWWSWFFVFMCALVVVYSRIGSLSIIIALFGVMWSLQVSVCPELSIKQKLIYSFLIVVGVWALSIGVVNLFLI
;
A
#
# COMPACT_ATOMS: atom_id res chain seq x y z
N MET A 1 -6.11 11.72 -9.58
CA MET A 1 -6.31 10.38 -10.19
C MET A 1 -4.96 9.92 -10.68
N GLY A 2 -4.50 8.75 -10.25
CA GLY A 2 -3.25 8.16 -10.75
C GLY A 2 -3.57 7.15 -11.85
N ARG A 3 -3.19 7.46 -13.10
CA ARG A 3 -3.30 6.51 -14.21
C ARG A 3 -1.94 5.86 -14.41
N LYS A 4 -1.87 4.53 -14.28
CA LYS A 4 -0.72 3.75 -14.71
C LYS A 4 -1.09 2.93 -15.94
N MET A 5 -0.14 2.81 -16.85
CA MET A 5 -0.28 2.04 -18.08
C MET A 5 0.93 1.13 -18.20
N TRP A 6 0.68 -0.14 -18.53
CA TRP A 6 1.70 -1.12 -18.84
C TRP A 6 1.43 -1.68 -20.22
N LYS A 7 2.49 -1.82 -21.00
CA LYS A 7 2.49 -2.54 -22.27
C LYS A 7 3.28 -3.80 -22.07
N ILE A 8 2.65 -4.95 -22.30
CA ILE A 8 3.26 -6.25 -22.01
C ILE A 8 3.06 -7.13 -23.23
N GLU A 9 4.14 -7.73 -23.72
CA GLU A 9 4.07 -8.73 -24.77
C GLU A 9 3.88 -10.11 -24.12
N LEU A 10 2.73 -10.74 -24.36
CA LEU A 10 2.45 -12.11 -23.93
C LEU A 10 2.04 -12.94 -25.14
N ASP A 11 2.64 -14.12 -25.28
CA ASP A 11 2.34 -15.07 -26.35
C ASP A 11 2.37 -14.46 -27.77
N GLY A 12 3.29 -13.51 -27.99
CA GLY A 12 3.48 -12.81 -29.26
C GLY A 12 2.43 -11.75 -29.58
N ARG A 13 1.60 -11.35 -28.61
CA ARG A 13 0.66 -10.23 -28.71
C ARG A 13 0.98 -9.16 -27.68
N GLU A 14 0.94 -7.90 -28.11
CA GLU A 14 0.97 -6.76 -27.19
C GLU A 14 -0.38 -6.62 -26.49
N HIS A 15 -0.34 -6.57 -25.17
CA HIS A 15 -1.49 -6.33 -24.31
C HIS A 15 -1.34 -4.98 -23.61
N ASP A 16 -2.39 -4.15 -23.69
CA ASP A 16 -2.45 -2.83 -23.09
C ASP A 16 -3.24 -2.89 -21.78
N ILE A 17 -2.56 -2.66 -20.66
CA ILE A 17 -3.19 -2.66 -19.33
C ILE A 17 -3.18 -1.26 -18.75
N VAL A 18 -4.35 -0.75 -18.43
CA VAL A 18 -4.54 0.58 -17.82
C VAL A 18 -5.21 0.43 -16.47
N PHE A 19 -4.54 0.89 -15.42
CA PHE A 19 -5.11 0.98 -14.08
C PHE A 19 -5.33 2.44 -13.71
N ASN A 20 -6.59 2.79 -13.44
CA ASN A 20 -6.97 4.12 -12.99
C ASN A 20 -7.38 4.06 -11.52
N ARG A 21 -6.52 4.60 -10.65
CA ARG A 21 -6.79 4.64 -9.21
C ARG A 21 -7.55 5.91 -8.84
N ALA A 22 -8.69 5.71 -8.18
CA ALA A 22 -9.42 6.78 -7.52
C ALA A 22 -8.87 6.97 -6.09
N LEU A 23 -8.44 8.20 -5.76
CA LEU A 23 -7.73 8.48 -4.50
C LEU A 23 -8.66 8.78 -3.31
N LEU A 24 -9.93 9.13 -3.55
CA LEU A 24 -10.80 9.73 -2.52
C LEU A 24 -12.26 9.25 -2.56
N LEU A 25 -12.93 9.20 -3.72
CA LEU A 25 -14.39 8.99 -3.81
C LEU A 25 -14.84 8.32 -5.14
N GLY A 26 -13.97 7.57 -5.79
CA GLY A 26 -14.26 6.90 -7.07
C GLY A 26 -13.98 5.41 -7.00
N ARG A 27 -14.52 4.66 -7.97
CA ARG A 27 -14.15 3.25 -8.16
C ARG A 27 -12.81 3.21 -8.90
N SER A 28 -11.87 2.42 -8.40
CA SER A 28 -10.68 2.08 -9.18
C SER A 28 -11.13 1.22 -10.36
N ILE A 29 -10.59 1.49 -11.54
CA ILE A 29 -10.97 0.81 -12.79
C ILE A 29 -9.72 0.16 -13.36
N LEU A 30 -9.81 -1.12 -13.69
CA LEU A 30 -8.82 -1.83 -14.46
C LEU A 30 -9.36 -2.05 -15.87
N ILE A 31 -8.57 -1.67 -16.88
CA ILE A 31 -8.88 -1.87 -18.29
C ILE A 31 -7.78 -2.76 -18.87
N ILE A 32 -8.15 -3.89 -19.48
CA ILE A 32 -7.24 -4.80 -20.18
C ILE A 32 -7.71 -4.88 -21.63
N ASP A 33 -6.88 -4.49 -22.59
CA ASP A 33 -7.19 -4.48 -24.03
C ASP A 33 -8.52 -3.79 -24.39
N GLY A 34 -8.89 -2.77 -23.61
CA GLY A 34 -10.15 -2.04 -23.76
C GLY A 34 -11.35 -2.62 -22.99
N GLU A 35 -11.22 -3.81 -22.39
CA GLU A 35 -12.26 -4.41 -21.54
C GLU A 35 -12.14 -3.94 -20.09
N ASN A 36 -13.26 -3.51 -19.50
CA ASN A 36 -13.31 -3.00 -18.13
C ASN A 36 -13.54 -4.15 -17.14
N ILE A 37 -12.53 -4.45 -16.33
CA ILE A 37 -12.60 -5.46 -15.29
C ILE A 37 -13.03 -4.79 -13.97
N PRO A 38 -14.22 -5.14 -13.42
CA PRO A 38 -14.70 -4.56 -12.19
C PRO A 38 -13.82 -5.00 -11.02
N LEU A 39 -13.32 -4.02 -10.26
CA LEU A 39 -12.54 -4.27 -9.05
C LEU A 39 -13.46 -4.29 -7.81
N PRO A 40 -13.15 -5.11 -6.80
CA PRO A 40 -13.87 -5.10 -5.53
C PRO A 40 -13.77 -3.71 -4.88
N ASN A 41 -14.93 -3.13 -4.59
CA ASN A 41 -15.05 -1.80 -4.00
C ASN A 41 -15.21 -1.90 -2.47
N ASN A 42 -14.22 -2.45 -1.78
CA ASN A 42 -14.17 -2.45 -0.31
C ASN A 42 -13.15 -1.43 0.20
N LEU A 43 -13.37 -0.92 1.42
CA LEU A 43 -12.46 0.03 2.07
C LEU A 43 -11.04 -0.55 2.18
N TYR A 44 -10.91 -1.86 2.41
CA TYR A 44 -9.63 -2.55 2.45
C TYR A 44 -8.83 -2.40 1.14
N SER A 45 -9.44 -2.66 -0.03
CA SER A 45 -8.73 -2.54 -1.32
C SER A 45 -8.37 -1.11 -1.69
N ASN A 46 -9.25 -0.15 -1.35
CA ASN A 46 -8.99 1.25 -1.69
C ASN A 46 -7.85 1.85 -0.86
N TYR A 47 -7.68 1.42 0.39
CA TYR A 47 -6.71 2.03 1.33
C TYR A 47 -5.43 1.22 1.55
N ILE A 48 -5.50 -0.11 1.63
CA ILE A 48 -4.34 -0.98 1.87
C ILE A 48 -3.76 -1.42 0.53
N GLY A 49 -4.60 -1.99 -0.31
CA GLY A 49 -4.26 -2.30 -1.68
C GLY A 49 -5.02 -3.46 -2.30
N TYR A 50 -4.91 -3.59 -3.62
CA TYR A 50 -5.44 -4.72 -4.38
C TYR A 50 -4.37 -5.79 -4.53
N ASP A 51 -4.78 -7.05 -4.35
CA ASP A 51 -4.02 -8.24 -4.72
C ASP A 51 -5.01 -9.19 -5.42
N LEU A 52 -5.14 -9.02 -6.73
CA LEU A 52 -6.17 -9.69 -7.51
C LEU A 52 -5.56 -10.45 -8.65
N SER A 53 -5.84 -11.75 -8.69
CA SER A 53 -5.58 -12.54 -9.89
C SER A 53 -6.47 -12.02 -11.04
N ILE A 54 -5.84 -11.63 -12.13
CA ILE A 54 -6.48 -11.13 -13.35
C ILE A 54 -6.07 -12.03 -14.51
N LYS A 55 -6.99 -12.32 -15.43
CA LYS A 55 -6.63 -13.05 -16.65
C LYS A 55 -6.16 -12.02 -17.69
N ILE A 56 -4.98 -12.22 -18.27
CA ILE A 56 -4.44 -11.40 -19.34
C ILE A 56 -4.23 -12.34 -20.53
N GLY A 57 -5.10 -12.25 -21.55
CA GLY A 57 -5.15 -13.24 -22.63
C GLY A 57 -5.41 -14.66 -22.09
N ASP A 58 -4.46 -15.57 -22.32
CA ASP A 58 -4.52 -16.96 -21.84
C ASP A 58 -3.70 -17.22 -20.56
N LYS A 59 -2.96 -16.22 -20.06
CA LYS A 59 -2.16 -16.33 -18.84
C LYS A 59 -2.85 -15.73 -17.61
N GLN A 60 -2.50 -16.27 -16.44
CA GLN A 60 -2.90 -15.70 -15.16
C GLN A 60 -1.86 -14.64 -14.75
N GLY A 61 -2.30 -13.38 -14.71
CA GLY A 61 -1.58 -12.29 -14.07
C GLY A 61 -2.16 -11.99 -12.70
N ARG A 62 -1.51 -11.09 -11.96
CA ARG A 62 -1.99 -10.60 -10.68
C ARG A 62 -1.72 -9.10 -10.57
N LEU A 63 -2.78 -8.31 -10.39
CA LEU A 63 -2.68 -6.89 -10.15
C LEU A 63 -2.36 -6.66 -8.68
N VAL A 64 -1.22 -6.04 -8.40
CA VAL A 64 -0.80 -5.67 -7.05
C VAL A 64 -0.75 -4.15 -6.95
N SER A 65 -1.62 -3.57 -6.15
CA SER A 65 -1.74 -2.12 -6.02
C SER A 65 -1.83 -1.73 -4.56
N LEU A 66 -0.70 -1.41 -3.94
CA LEU A 66 -0.61 -0.87 -2.56
C LEU A 66 -0.74 0.66 -2.59
N GLY A 67 -1.19 1.37 -1.55
CA GLY A 67 -1.34 2.86 -1.56
C GLY A 67 -0.28 3.59 -2.43
N SER A 68 -0.58 4.47 -3.39
CA SER A 68 0.35 5.06 -4.40
C SER A 68 1.14 4.13 -5.35
N TRP A 69 1.55 2.94 -4.92
CA TRP A 69 2.32 1.99 -5.72
C TRP A 69 1.43 0.95 -6.40
N SER A 70 1.56 0.77 -7.71
CA SER A 70 0.88 -0.31 -8.43
C SER A 70 1.82 -0.94 -9.44
N ASP A 71 1.71 -2.25 -9.57
CA ASP A 71 2.42 -3.06 -10.55
C ASP A 71 1.63 -4.33 -10.88
N ILE A 72 2.01 -4.96 -11.98
CA ILE A 72 1.39 -6.19 -12.48
C ILE A 72 2.39 -7.31 -12.28
N VAL A 73 1.91 -8.47 -11.83
CA VAL A 73 2.70 -9.68 -11.66
C VAL A 73 2.27 -10.67 -12.73
N ILE A 74 3.22 -11.19 -13.48
CA ILE A 74 3.01 -12.27 -14.46
C ILE A 74 4.08 -13.32 -14.19
N ASP A 75 3.69 -14.60 -14.22
CA ASP A 75 4.59 -15.73 -13.98
C ASP A 75 5.41 -15.56 -12.67
N GLY A 76 4.76 -15.02 -11.64
CA GLY A 76 5.35 -14.79 -10.33
C GLY A 76 6.39 -13.65 -10.25
N HIS A 77 6.51 -12.81 -11.27
CA HIS A 77 7.43 -11.66 -11.29
C HIS A 77 6.71 -10.35 -11.57
N TYR A 78 7.12 -9.29 -10.90
CA TYR A 78 6.64 -7.93 -11.15
C TYR A 78 7.13 -7.41 -12.51
N VAL A 79 6.23 -6.91 -13.34
CA VAL A 79 6.51 -6.45 -14.71
C VAL A 79 7.47 -5.26 -14.72
N ASN A 80 7.28 -4.28 -13.81
CA ASN A 80 8.11 -3.08 -13.82
C ASN A 80 9.49 -3.30 -13.16
N SER A 81 9.56 -4.14 -12.12
CA SER A 81 10.80 -4.32 -11.34
C SER A 81 11.56 -5.61 -11.63
N GLY A 82 10.94 -6.58 -12.31
CA GLY A 82 11.49 -7.92 -12.54
C GLY A 82 11.67 -8.76 -11.27
N LYS A 83 11.26 -8.26 -10.10
CA LYS A 83 11.45 -8.94 -8.82
C LYS A 83 10.43 -10.07 -8.64
N PRO A 84 10.77 -11.14 -7.90
CA PRO A 84 9.81 -12.17 -7.54
C PRO A 84 8.68 -11.57 -6.69
N TYR A 85 7.47 -11.99 -6.98
CA TYR A 85 6.26 -11.60 -6.27
C TYR A 85 6.26 -12.18 -4.86
N ILE A 86 6.03 -11.32 -3.87
CA ILE A 86 5.86 -11.71 -2.48
C ILE A 86 4.40 -11.41 -2.11
N PRO A 87 3.63 -12.42 -1.67
CA PRO A 87 2.24 -12.22 -1.26
C PRO A 87 2.11 -11.14 -0.18
N LEU A 88 1.08 -10.30 -0.29
CA LEU A 88 0.83 -9.23 0.70
C LEU A 88 0.49 -9.79 2.10
N GLU A 89 0.12 -11.07 2.19
CA GLU A 89 -0.19 -11.76 3.45
C GLU A 89 1.04 -12.02 4.32
N GLU A 90 2.26 -12.02 3.79
CA GLU A 90 3.48 -12.17 4.59
C GLU A 90 3.93 -10.82 5.17
N PHE A 91 3.15 -10.29 6.12
CA PHE A 91 3.64 -9.24 6.99
C PHE A 91 4.85 -9.76 7.78
N LYS A 92 6.02 -9.21 7.51
CA LYS A 92 7.23 -9.55 8.26
C LYS A 92 7.07 -9.19 9.74
N TRP A 93 7.58 -10.05 10.63
CA TRP A 93 7.46 -9.89 12.08
C TRP A 93 7.89 -8.51 12.60
N TRP A 94 8.92 -7.89 12.00
CA TRP A 94 9.36 -6.54 12.38
C TRP A 94 8.28 -5.47 12.21
N SER A 95 7.30 -5.67 11.34
CA SER A 95 6.28 -4.65 11.05
C SER A 95 5.32 -4.51 12.21
N TRP A 96 5.03 -5.62 12.89
CA TRP A 96 4.28 -5.64 14.13
C TRP A 96 4.95 -4.83 15.25
N PHE A 97 6.29 -4.81 15.30
CA PHE A 97 7.02 -3.98 16.26
C PHE A 97 6.76 -2.49 16.02
N PHE A 98 6.80 -2.01 14.78
CA PHE A 98 6.51 -0.60 14.47
C PHE A 98 5.03 -0.25 14.71
N VAL A 99 4.10 -1.16 14.39
CA VAL A 99 2.68 -0.98 14.70
C VAL A 99 2.47 -0.85 16.21
N PHE A 100 3.11 -1.70 17.00
CA PHE A 100 3.05 -1.63 18.46
C PHE A 100 3.62 -0.31 19.00
N MET A 101 4.76 0.15 18.45
CA MET A 101 5.36 1.44 18.82
C MET A 101 4.47 2.64 18.47
N CYS A 102 3.73 2.59 17.36
CA CYS A 102 2.71 3.60 17.04
C CYS A 102 1.51 3.53 17.99
N ALA A 103 1.08 2.34 18.40
CA ALA A 103 -0.06 2.17 19.32
C ALA A 103 0.23 2.71 20.73
N LEU A 104 1.48 2.64 21.19
CA LEU A 104 1.91 3.20 22.49
C LEU A 104 1.67 4.71 22.61
N VAL A 105 1.60 5.44 21.50
CA VAL A 105 1.27 6.87 21.48
C VAL A 105 -0.12 7.15 22.08
N VAL A 106 -1.08 6.24 21.88
CA VAL A 106 -2.43 6.37 22.44
C VAL A 106 -2.39 6.31 23.98
N VAL A 107 -1.55 5.44 24.53
CA VAL A 107 -1.39 5.27 25.98
C VAL A 107 -0.66 6.48 26.57
N TYR A 108 0.35 7.00 25.87
CA TYR A 108 1.15 8.13 26.34
C TYR A 108 0.38 9.45 26.36
N SER A 109 -0.31 9.79 25.25
CA SER A 109 -0.81 11.15 25.08
C SER A 109 -1.94 11.55 26.04
N ARG A 110 -2.67 10.62 26.69
CA ARG A 110 -3.81 10.90 27.61
C ARG A 110 -4.90 11.86 27.08
N ILE A 111 -4.81 12.36 25.85
CA ILE A 111 -5.61 13.44 25.23
C ILE A 111 -6.85 12.91 24.49
N GLY A 112 -7.15 11.62 24.61
CA GLY A 112 -8.37 11.04 24.04
C GLY A 112 -8.29 10.85 22.52
N SER A 113 -9.36 11.24 21.80
CA SER A 113 -9.62 10.83 20.41
C SER A 113 -8.59 11.31 19.38
N LEU A 114 -7.90 12.44 19.60
CA LEU A 114 -6.88 12.96 18.68
C LEU A 114 -5.65 12.04 18.59
N SER A 115 -5.22 11.48 19.72
CA SER A 115 -4.08 10.56 19.78
C SER A 115 -4.36 9.26 19.03
N ILE A 116 -5.62 8.81 19.04
CA ILE A 116 -6.07 7.63 18.30
C ILE A 116 -5.99 7.87 16.79
N ILE A 117 -6.41 9.05 16.32
CA ILE A 117 -6.32 9.40 14.90
C ILE A 117 -4.86 9.41 14.44
N ILE A 118 -3.98 10.07 15.19
CA ILE A 118 -2.54 10.14 14.87
C ILE A 118 -1.92 8.74 14.86
N ALA A 119 -2.24 7.90 15.84
CA ALA A 119 -1.75 6.52 15.90
C ALA A 119 -2.27 5.67 14.73
N LEU A 120 -3.56 5.81 14.36
CA LEU A 120 -4.14 5.10 13.21
C LEU A 120 -3.44 5.49 11.91
N PHE A 121 -3.22 6.79 11.68
CA PHE A 121 -2.45 7.24 10.51
C PHE A 121 -1.03 6.68 10.51
N GLY A 122 -0.34 6.67 11.65
CA GLY A 122 1.00 6.10 11.79
C GLY A 122 1.06 4.60 11.50
N VAL A 123 0.11 3.83 12.03
CA VAL A 123 -0.01 2.39 11.78
C VAL A 123 -0.27 2.11 10.31
N MET A 124 -1.24 2.80 9.70
CA MET A 124 -1.57 2.65 8.29
C MET A 124 -0.34 2.92 7.39
N TRP A 125 0.38 4.01 7.66
CA TRP A 125 1.54 4.38 6.85
C TRP A 125 2.70 3.40 7.01
N SER A 126 2.95 2.94 8.23
CA SER A 126 3.97 1.92 8.50
C SER A 126 3.67 0.59 7.78
N LEU A 127 2.40 0.18 7.76
CA LEU A 127 1.98 -1.02 7.03
C LEU A 127 2.15 -0.84 5.52
N GLN A 128 1.78 0.31 4.96
CA GLN A 128 1.99 0.59 3.53
C GLN A 128 3.48 0.50 3.14
N VAL A 129 4.38 1.05 3.96
CA VAL A 129 5.83 0.98 3.74
C VAL A 129 6.36 -0.45 3.85
N SER A 130 5.90 -1.20 4.86
CA SER A 130 6.30 -2.60 5.06
C SER A 130 6.00 -3.46 3.84
N VAL A 131 4.84 -3.24 3.23
CA VAL A 131 4.34 -4.09 2.15
C VAL A 131 4.84 -3.64 0.77
N CYS A 132 5.31 -2.39 0.62
CA CYS A 132 5.83 -1.86 -0.65
C CYS A 132 7.01 -2.72 -1.19
N PRO A 133 6.89 -3.40 -2.35
CA PRO A 133 7.93 -4.32 -2.84
C PRO A 133 9.08 -3.62 -3.58
N GLU A 134 8.91 -2.34 -3.94
CA GLU A 134 10.00 -1.55 -4.55
C GLU A 134 11.16 -1.34 -3.57
N LEU A 135 10.85 -1.18 -2.28
CA LEU A 135 11.83 -0.82 -1.25
C LEU A 135 12.64 -2.03 -0.78
N SER A 136 13.95 -1.86 -0.67
CA SER A 136 14.82 -2.83 0.01
C SER A 136 14.46 -2.92 1.50
N ILE A 137 14.74 -4.06 2.13
CA ILE A 137 14.53 -4.29 3.57
C ILE A 137 15.11 -3.13 4.41
N LYS A 138 16.32 -2.67 4.06
CA LYS A 138 16.98 -1.55 4.75
C LYS A 138 16.18 -0.26 4.64
N GLN A 139 15.66 0.04 3.45
CA GLN A 139 14.85 1.25 3.22
C GLN A 139 13.50 1.16 3.94
N LYS A 140 12.84 -0.01 3.93
CA LYS A 140 11.60 -0.25 4.68
C LYS A 140 11.78 0.07 6.16
N LEU A 141 12.86 -0.42 6.77
CA LEU A 141 13.18 -0.16 8.17
C LEU A 141 13.41 1.33 8.45
N ILE A 142 14.15 2.03 7.58
CA ILE A 142 14.42 3.47 7.73
C ILE A 142 13.13 4.27 7.65
N TYR A 143 12.27 4.00 6.65
CA TYR A 143 11.01 4.71 6.48
C TYR A 143 10.03 4.42 7.63
N SER A 144 9.90 3.16 8.06
CA SER A 144 9.07 2.81 9.23
C SER A 144 9.59 3.48 10.50
N PHE A 145 10.90 3.56 10.71
CA PHE A 145 11.49 4.28 11.84
C PHE A 145 11.19 5.78 11.79
N LEU A 146 11.36 6.43 10.63
CA LEU A 146 11.02 7.84 10.44
C LEU A 146 9.55 8.14 10.70
N ILE A 147 8.64 7.26 10.27
CA ILE A 147 7.20 7.38 10.54
C ILE A 147 6.93 7.33 12.04
N VAL A 148 7.50 6.35 12.76
CA VAL A 148 7.34 6.25 14.22
C VAL A 148 7.87 7.50 14.90
N VAL A 149 9.08 7.94 14.57
CA VAL A 149 9.67 9.15 15.17
C VAL A 149 8.82 10.38 14.90
N GLY A 150 8.32 10.56 13.68
CA GLY A 150 7.45 11.68 13.32
C GLY A 150 6.12 11.67 14.07
N VAL A 151 5.50 10.49 14.21
CA VAL A 151 4.26 10.29 14.96
C VAL A 151 4.44 10.59 16.44
N TRP A 152 5.56 10.16 17.03
CA TRP A 152 5.91 10.47 18.43
C TRP A 152 6.21 11.95 18.64
N ALA A 153 6.97 12.58 17.74
CA ALA A 153 7.27 14.01 17.82
C ALA A 153 5.99 14.87 17.74
N LEU A 154 5.07 14.53 16.83
CA LEU A 154 3.76 15.17 16.72
C LEU A 154 2.94 14.97 17.99
N SER A 155 2.90 13.75 18.51
CA SER A 155 2.20 13.43 19.76
C SER A 155 2.72 14.25 20.94
N ILE A 156 4.04 14.33 21.13
CA ILE A 156 4.65 15.12 22.21
C ILE A 156 4.36 16.61 22.04
N GLY A 157 4.46 17.13 20.81
CA GLY A 157 4.13 18.53 20.51
C GLY A 157 2.66 18.87 20.85
N VAL A 158 1.73 18.00 20.45
CA VAL A 158 0.31 18.14 20.79
C VAL A 158 0.11 18.06 22.30
N VAL A 159 0.73 17.11 22.99
CA VAL A 159 0.62 16.96 24.44
C VAL A 159 1.07 18.20 25.19
N ASN A 160 2.23 18.75 24.81
CA ASN A 160 2.75 19.96 25.44
C ASN A 160 1.91 21.20 25.13
N LEU A 161 1.29 21.29 23.95
CA LEU A 161 0.39 22.41 23.60
C LEU A 161 -0.90 22.42 24.43
N PHE A 162 -1.44 21.25 24.79
CA PHE A 162 -2.67 21.12 25.56
C PHE A 162 -2.49 21.07 27.09
N LEU A 163 -1.24 20.95 27.57
CA LEU A 163 -0.90 20.98 29.01
C LEU A 163 -0.42 22.35 29.52
N ILE A 164 -0.29 23.35 28.64
CA ILE A 164 -0.05 24.78 28.97
C ILE A 164 -1.40 25.49 29.03
#